data_AF-A0A937X8Z0-F1
#
_entry.id   AF-A0A937X8Z0-F1
#
_cell.length_a   1.000
_cell.length_b   1.000
_cell.length_c   1.000
_cell.angle_alpha   90.00
_cell.angle_beta   90.00
_cell.angle_gamma   90.00
#
_symmetry.space_group_name_H-M   'P 1'
#
loop_
_entity.id
_entity.type
_entity.pdbx_description
1 polymer ?
#
loop_
_entity_poly.entity_id
_entity_poly.type
_entity_poly.pdbx_seq_one_letter_code
_entity_poly.pdbx_strand_id
1 'polypeptide(L)'
;MQSPEDRVSPPVLLRAAFGGLLSGVANLVPGISGGTMLLAAGIYPRFVRAVAAVSTLRLQAGPIALLAVVALSTGAAILLLAGPIKELVVHQRWIMYSLFIGLTLGGLPVV
;
A
#
# COMPACT_ATOMS: atom_id res chain seq x y z
N MET A 1 -9.14 -25.64 -8.77
CA MET A 1 -10.29 -24.88 -9.31
C MET A 1 -10.05 -23.41 -8.98
N GLN A 2 -9.80 -22.56 -9.98
CA GLN A 2 -9.75 -21.11 -9.77
C GLN A 2 -11.18 -20.66 -9.46
N SER A 3 -11.42 -20.15 -8.26
CA SER A 3 -12.73 -19.60 -7.95
C SER A 3 -12.99 -18.35 -8.82
N PRO A 4 -14.23 -18.07 -9.24
CA PRO A 4 -14.56 -16.97 -10.15
C PRO A 4 -14.05 -15.59 -9.70
N GLU A 5 -13.75 -15.45 -8.41
CA GLU A 5 -13.25 -14.27 -7.71
C GLU A 5 -11.72 -14.02 -7.78
N ASP A 6 -10.95 -14.94 -8.38
CA ASP A 6 -9.51 -14.81 -8.66
C ASP A 6 -9.21 -14.19 -10.04
N ARG A 7 -10.24 -13.89 -10.84
CA ARG A 7 -10.05 -13.14 -12.10
C ARG A 7 -9.68 -11.70 -11.79
N VAL A 8 -8.50 -11.30 -12.23
CA VAL A 8 -8.09 -9.89 -12.23
C VAL A 8 -8.94 -9.15 -13.24
N SER A 9 -9.94 -8.43 -12.74
CA SER A 9 -10.88 -7.63 -13.50
C SER A 9 -10.54 -6.14 -13.38
N PRO A 10 -11.00 -5.28 -14.32
CA PRO A 10 -10.78 -3.84 -14.26
C PRO A 10 -11.09 -3.18 -12.90
N PRO A 11 -12.22 -3.47 -12.21
CA PRO A 11 -12.48 -2.86 -10.91
C PRO A 11 -11.50 -3.33 -9.82
N VAL A 12 -10.98 -4.55 -9.90
CA VAL A 12 -9.98 -5.05 -8.96
C VAL A 12 -8.65 -4.34 -9.19
N LEU A 13 -8.25 -4.13 -10.45
CA LEU A 13 -7.04 -3.38 -10.80
C LEU A 13 -7.14 -1.92 -10.34
N LEU A 14 -8.30 -1.29 -10.49
CA LEU A 14 -8.52 0.07 -9.99
C LEU A 14 -8.37 0.14 -8.47
N ARG A 15 -8.97 -0.80 -7.73
CA ARG A 15 -8.81 -0.89 -6.28
C ARG A 15 -7.38 -1.20 -5.88
N ALA A 16 -6.66 -1.99 -6.68
CA ALA A 16 -5.25 -2.28 -6.46
C ALA A 16 -4.38 -1.04 -6.68
N ALA A 17 -4.66 -0.24 -7.71
CA ALA A 17 -3.98 1.03 -7.94
C ALA A 17 -4.25 2.02 -6.80
N PHE A 18 -5.51 2.17 -6.38
CA PHE A 18 -5.87 3.02 -5.25
C PHE A 18 -5.24 2.56 -3.93
N GLY A 19 -5.32 1.27 -3.63
CA GLY A 19 -4.69 0.67 -2.46
C GLY A 19 -3.18 0.80 -2.47
N GLY A 20 -2.54 0.65 -3.64
CA GLY A 20 -1.10 0.85 -3.80
C GLY A 20 -0.69 2.31 -3.63
N LEU A 21 -1.46 3.28 -4.14
CA LEU A 21 -1.24 4.71 -3.86
C LEU A 21 -1.29 4.98 -2.34
N LEU A 22 -2.33 4.50 -1.65
CA LEU A 22 -2.46 4.64 -0.20
C LEU A 22 -1.31 3.95 0.56
N SER A 23 -0.89 2.76 0.10
CA SER A 23 0.27 2.05 0.66
C SER A 23 1.56 2.84 0.46
N GLY A 24 1.73 3.53 -0.67
CA GLY A 24 2.88 4.39 -0.92
C GLY A 24 2.91 5.59 0.02
N VAL A 25 1.76 6.24 0.24
CA VAL A 25 1.63 7.33 1.23
C VAL A 25 1.95 6.82 2.64
N ALA A 26 1.41 5.65 3.01
CA ALA A 26 1.64 5.04 4.31
C ALA A 26 3.14 4.80 4.58
N ASN A 27 3.91 4.39 3.56
CA ASN A 27 5.35 4.15 3.70
C ASN A 27 6.17 5.42 3.91
N LEU A 28 5.62 6.61 3.65
CA LEU A 28 6.29 7.89 3.88
C LEU A 28 6.02 8.48 5.27
N VAL A 29 5.03 7.93 6.00
CA VAL A 29 4.59 8.46 7.30
C VAL A 29 4.73 7.38 8.38
N PRO A 30 5.47 7.63 9.47
CA PRO A 30 5.63 6.65 10.54
C PRO A 30 4.30 6.35 11.22
N GLY A 31 4.09 5.09 11.61
CA GLY A 31 2.89 4.63 12.31
C GLY A 31 1.73 4.20 11.40
N ILE A 32 1.85 4.30 10.06
CA ILE A 32 0.86 3.76 9.11
C ILE A 32 1.37 2.47 8.46
N SER A 33 0.56 1.40 8.50
CA SER A 33 0.88 0.14 7.80
C SER A 33 0.36 0.15 6.36
N GLY A 34 1.26 -0.02 5.39
CA GLY A 34 0.89 -0.16 3.98
C GLY A 34 -0.02 -1.36 3.72
N GLY A 35 0.22 -2.50 4.39
CA GLY A 35 -0.64 -3.68 4.31
C GLY A 35 -2.08 -3.41 4.79
N THR A 36 -2.23 -2.58 5.82
CA THR A 36 -3.55 -2.15 6.31
C THR A 36 -4.27 -1.27 5.30
N MET A 37 -3.56 -0.43 4.54
CA MET A 37 -4.16 0.35 3.44
C MET A 37 -4.63 -0.54 2.29
N LEU A 38 -3.88 -1.58 1.95
CA LEU A 38 -4.32 -2.60 0.99
C LEU A 38 -5.55 -3.37 1.51
N LEU A 39 -5.64 -3.58 2.82
CA LEU A 39 -6.79 -4.23 3.46
C LEU A 39 -8.02 -3.33 3.40
N ALA A 40 -7.87 -2.05 3.73
CA ALA A 40 -8.92 -1.04 3.63
C ALA A 40 -9.44 -0.89 2.18
N ALA A 41 -8.55 -0.99 1.18
CA ALA A 41 -8.93 -1.01 -0.23
C ALA A 41 -9.63 -2.32 -0.68
N GLY A 42 -9.66 -3.35 0.17
CA GLY A 42 -10.29 -4.64 -0.08
C GLY A 42 -9.48 -5.57 -1.00
N ILE A 43 -8.20 -5.29 -1.21
CA ILE A 43 -7.34 -6.05 -2.13
C ILE A 43 -6.28 -6.90 -1.41
N TYR A 44 -6.08 -6.71 -0.10
CA TYR A 44 -5.07 -7.42 0.68
C TYR A 44 -5.09 -8.95 0.55
N PRO A 45 -6.25 -9.66 0.64
CA PRO A 45 -6.26 -11.11 0.48
C PRO A 45 -5.75 -11.57 -0.90
N ARG A 46 -6.09 -10.82 -1.96
CA ARG A 46 -5.64 -11.11 -3.33
C ARG A 46 -4.15 -10.79 -3.49
N PHE A 47 -3.69 -9.70 -2.89
CA PHE A 47 -2.26 -9.33 -2.87
C PHE A 47 -1.42 -10.43 -2.21
N VAL A 48 -1.79 -10.88 -1.00
CA VAL A 48 -1.05 -11.95 -0.30
C VAL A 48 -1.04 -13.25 -1.09
N ARG A 49 -2.19 -13.66 -1.68
CA ARG A 49 -2.24 -14.84 -2.56
C ARG A 49 -1.35 -14.67 -3.80
N ALA A 50 -1.33 -13.48 -4.40
CA ALA A 50 -0.50 -13.21 -5.56
C ALA A 50 0.99 -13.27 -5.21
N VAL A 51 1.40 -12.71 -4.07
CA VAL A 51 2.77 -12.85 -3.53
C VAL A 51 3.10 -14.33 -3.34
N ALA A 52 2.24 -15.10 -2.65
CA ALA A 52 2.47 -16.52 -2.42
C ALA A 52 2.60 -17.34 -3.72
N ALA A 53 1.82 -17.02 -4.75
CA ALA A 53 1.91 -17.65 -6.07
C ALA A 53 3.28 -17.37 -6.72
N VAL A 54 3.73 -16.12 -6.72
CA VAL A 54 5.05 -15.76 -7.28
C VAL A 54 6.19 -16.36 -6.47
N SER A 55 6.10 -16.37 -5.13
CA SER A 55 7.08 -17.02 -4.25
C SER A 55 7.22 -18.53 -4.48
N THR A 56 6.16 -19.18 -4.95
CA THR A 56 6.17 -20.60 -5.33
C THR A 56 6.45 -20.83 -6.82
N LEU A 57 7.01 -19.83 -7.52
CA LEU A 57 7.34 -19.85 -8.95
C LEU A 57 6.13 -20.08 -9.88
N ARG A 58 4.91 -19.85 -9.39
CA ARG A 58 3.68 -19.90 -10.18
C ARG A 58 3.44 -18.54 -10.85
N LEU A 59 4.18 -18.31 -11.94
CA LEU A 59 4.18 -17.05 -12.70
C LEU A 59 2.96 -16.91 -13.61
N GLN A 60 1.79 -16.71 -13.00
CA GLN A 60 0.54 -16.47 -13.71
C GLN A 60 0.34 -14.98 -14.00
N ALA A 61 -0.20 -14.67 -15.19
CA ALA A 61 -0.39 -13.28 -15.64
C ALA A 61 -1.27 -12.44 -14.69
N GLY A 62 -2.31 -13.04 -14.08
CA GLY A 62 -3.19 -12.34 -13.13
C GLY A 62 -2.46 -11.85 -11.87
N PRO A 63 -1.90 -12.75 -11.04
CA PRO A 63 -1.06 -12.40 -9.90
C PRO A 63 0.04 -11.39 -10.23
N ILE A 64 0.75 -11.58 -11.34
CA ILE A 64 1.81 -10.67 -11.78
C ILE A 64 1.23 -9.29 -12.10
N ALA A 65 0.12 -9.20 -12.83
CA ALA A 65 -0.52 -7.92 -13.15
C ALA A 65 -1.00 -7.19 -11.88
N LEU A 66 -1.58 -7.91 -10.93
CA LEU A 66 -2.00 -7.34 -9.65
C LEU A 66 -0.81 -6.76 -8.87
N LEU A 67 0.27 -7.55 -8.73
CA LEU A 67 1.49 -7.12 -8.05
C LEU A 67 2.16 -5.96 -8.77
N ALA A 68 2.21 -5.98 -10.10
CA ALA A 68 2.77 -4.91 -10.90
C ALA A 68 1.99 -3.61 -10.70
N VAL A 69 0.66 -3.64 -10.71
CA VAL A 69 -0.16 -2.44 -10.44
C VAL A 69 0.06 -1.91 -9.03
N VAL A 70 0.05 -2.77 -8.01
CA VAL A 70 0.33 -2.34 -6.63
C VAL A 70 1.73 -1.75 -6.51
N ALA A 71 2.75 -2.40 -7.08
CA ALA A 71 4.13 -1.94 -7.03
C ALA A 71 4.34 -0.61 -7.77
N LEU A 72 3.78 -0.48 -8.98
CA LEU A 72 3.87 0.73 -9.78
C LEU A 72 3.17 1.91 -9.10
N SER A 73 1.96 1.71 -8.58
CA SER A 73 1.23 2.77 -7.87
C SER A 73 1.88 3.14 -6.53
N THR A 74 2.36 2.15 -5.76
CA THR A 74 3.13 2.40 -4.52
C THR A 74 4.41 3.18 -4.83
N GLY A 75 5.17 2.74 -5.83
CA GLY A 75 6.40 3.41 -6.26
C GLY A 75 6.13 4.82 -6.78
N ALA A 76 5.09 5.01 -7.59
CA ALA A 76 4.69 6.32 -8.09
C ALA A 76 4.31 7.26 -6.94
N ALA A 77 3.51 6.81 -5.97
CA ALA A 77 3.17 7.61 -4.80
C ALA A 77 4.42 8.00 -4.00
N ILE A 78 5.34 7.07 -3.75
CA ILE A 78 6.59 7.36 -3.05
C ILE A 78 7.43 8.38 -3.81
N LEU A 79 7.68 8.16 -5.11
CA LEU A 79 8.52 9.04 -5.91
C LEU A 79 7.93 10.46 -6.02
N LEU A 80 6.61 10.59 -6.15
CA LEU A 80 5.94 11.87 -6.26
C LEU A 80 5.83 12.61 -4.93
N LEU A 81 5.61 11.91 -3.81
CA LEU A 81 5.37 12.56 -2.50
C LEU A 81 6.61 12.63 -1.60
N ALA A 82 7.67 11.87 -1.85
CA ALA A 82 8.86 11.88 -1.00
C ALA A 82 9.50 13.28 -0.91
N GLY A 83 9.55 14.02 -2.03
CA GLY A 83 10.04 15.40 -2.06
C GLY A 83 9.21 16.33 -1.17
N PRO A 84 7.90 16.51 -1.46
CA PRO A 84 7.01 17.34 -0.64
C PRO A 84 7.02 16.97 0.84
N ILE A 85 6.96 15.67 1.18
CA ILE A 85 6.98 15.24 2.58
C ILE A 85 8.32 15.59 3.24
N LYS A 86 9.45 15.40 2.56
CA LYS A 86 10.77 15.84 3.05
C LYS A 86 10.79 17.35 3.29
N GLU A 87 10.27 18.14 2.35
CA GLU A 87 10.21 19.60 2.46
C GLU A 87 9.44 20.03 3.72
N LEU A 88 8.26 19.43 3.94
CA LEU A 88 7.42 19.66 5.11
C LEU A 88 8.10 19.20 6.40
N VAL A 89 8.74 18.04 6.41
CA VAL A 89 9.45 17.52 7.59
C VAL A 89 10.61 18.43 7.98
N VAL A 90 11.33 19.02 7.00
CA VAL A 90 12.48 19.87 7.27
C VAL A 90 12.08 21.31 7.66
N HIS A 91 11.10 21.89 6.98
CA HIS A 91 10.72 23.29 7.21
C HIS A 91 9.61 23.46 8.25
N GLN A 92 8.74 22.47 8.41
CA GLN A 92 7.60 22.47 9.34
C GLN A 92 7.76 21.40 10.43
N ARG A 93 8.97 21.31 11.00
CA ARG A 93 9.41 20.25 11.93
C ARG A 93 8.43 20.03 13.07
N TRP A 94 8.00 21.11 13.73
CA TRP A 94 7.09 21.05 14.88
C TRP A 94 5.76 20.40 14.52
N ILE A 95 5.13 20.84 13.43
CA ILE A 95 3.84 20.31 12.96
C ILE A 95 3.99 18.83 12.57
N MET A 96 5.01 18.50 11.77
CA MET A 96 5.22 17.14 11.29
C MET A 96 5.57 16.16 12.42
N TYR A 97 6.40 16.57 13.38
CA TYR A 97 6.74 15.73 14.53
C TYR A 97 5.52 15.53 15.45
N SER A 98 4.73 16.57 15.72
CA SER A 98 3.48 16.41 16.48
C SER A 98 2.51 15.46 15.77
N LEU A 99 2.38 15.56 14.44
CA LEU A 99 1.55 14.65 13.64
C LEU A 99 2.06 13.21 13.73
N PHE A 100 3.36 12.98 13.52
CA PHE A 100 3.96 11.65 13.54
C PHE A 100 3.87 11.00 14.92
N ILE A 101 4.13 11.76 15.98
CA ILE A 101 3.98 11.28 17.36
C ILE A 101 2.51 10.93 17.64
N GLY A 102 1.57 11.82 17.31
CA GLY A 102 0.14 11.59 17.51
C GLY A 102 -0.36 10.35 16.77
N LEU A 103 0.06 10.16 15.52
CA LEU A 103 -0.32 9.01 14.70
C LEU A 103 0.27 7.70 15.24
N THR A 104 1.54 7.74 15.66
CA THR A 104 2.22 6.57 16.25
C THR A 104 1.58 6.17 17.58
N LEU A 105 1.29 7.14 18.46
CA LEU A 105 0.60 6.91 19.72
C LEU A 105 -0.84 6.44 19.53
N GLY A 106 -1.57 7.00 18.55
CA GLY A 106 -2.93 6.58 18.23
C GLY A 106 -3.02 5.15 17.69
N GLY A 107 -1.94 4.65 17.09
CA GLY A 107 -1.82 3.25 16.65
C GLY A 107 -1.40 2.28 17.75
N LEU A 108 -1.05 2.75 18.95
CA LEU A 108 -0.68 1.86 20.05
C LEU A 108 -1.92 1.09 20.54
N PRO A 109 -1.85 -0.25 20.62
CA PRO A 109 -2.93 -1.04 21.16
C PRO A 109 -3.05 -0.78 22.67
N VAL A 110 -4.25 -0.43 23.15
CA VAL A 110 -4.55 -0.02 24.55
C VAL A 110 -4.71 -1.24 25.50
N VAL A 111 -4.25 -2.42 25.06
CA VAL A 111 -4.37 -3.68 25.82
C VAL A 111 -3.29 -3.84 26.88
#